data_AF-A0AB38F6F8-F1
#
_entry.id   AF-A0AB38F6F8-F1
#
_cell.length_a   1.000
_cell.length_b   1.000
_cell.length_c   1.000
_cell.angle_alpha   90.00
_cell.angle_beta   90.00
_cell.angle_gamma   90.00
#
_symmetry.space_group_name_H-M   'P 1'
#
loop_
_entity.id
_entity.type
_entity.pdbx_description
1 polymer ?
#
loop_
_entity_poly.entity_id
_entity_poly.type
_entity_poly.pdbx_seq_one_letter_code
_entity_poly.pdbx_strand_id
1 'polypeptide(L)'
;MVALLIGSAVFQIDVGVCSMVIAAILLVLAPHKHKPAVNNVTWSAVLLVCGMLTYMSVLKANGTLEFLGDAAASLGSPLLTALILCYAVAAVSAVGSSIGTLGIVLPLAAPLLMMGEVGLIGFVAAVSFSAVIVDVSPLSSNGVMVLANAQVPDRDKFQRALFKYTGYIVLVAPILAWLFVVLPTSM
;
A
#
# COMPACT_ATOMS: atom_id res chain seq x y z
N MET A 1 -0.68 22.56 -0.69
CA MET A 1 0.27 21.44 -0.89
C MET A 1 1.72 21.90 -0.84
N VAL A 2 2.15 22.93 -1.59
CA VAL A 2 3.55 23.41 -1.56
C VAL A 2 4.06 23.73 -0.15
N ALA A 3 3.31 24.49 0.64
CA ALA A 3 3.71 24.83 2.03
C ALA A 3 3.88 23.59 2.92
N LEU A 4 3.01 22.58 2.76
CA LEU A 4 3.10 21.33 3.50
C LEU A 4 4.33 20.52 3.08
N LEU A 5 4.61 20.47 1.77
CA LEU A 5 5.76 19.75 1.21
C LEU A 5 7.08 20.38 1.65
N ILE A 6 7.18 21.71 1.66
CA ILE A 6 8.35 22.42 2.18
C ILE A 6 8.49 22.18 3.69
N GLY A 7 7.39 22.33 4.44
CA GLY A 7 7.38 22.10 5.89
C GLY A 7 7.83 20.70 6.28
N SER A 8 7.34 19.66 5.61
CA SER A 8 7.70 18.29 5.95
C SER A 8 9.02 17.84 5.33
N ALA A 9 9.31 18.16 4.06
CA ALA A 9 10.50 17.65 3.38
C ALA A 9 11.77 18.43 3.72
N VAL A 10 11.69 19.77 3.82
CA VAL A 10 12.86 20.62 4.07
C VAL A 10 13.07 20.81 5.56
N PHE A 11 12.01 21.14 6.30
CA PHE A 11 12.10 21.41 7.74
C PHE A 11 11.90 20.15 8.61
N GLN A 12 11.63 18.99 8.00
CA GLN A 12 11.46 17.71 8.70
C GLN A 12 10.36 17.76 9.79
N ILE A 13 9.36 18.64 9.61
CA ILE A 13 8.23 18.75 10.53
C ILE A 13 7.29 17.57 10.27
N ASP A 14 6.79 16.95 11.34
CA ASP A 14 5.76 15.92 11.25
C ASP A 14 4.60 16.39 10.36
N VAL A 15 4.20 15.54 9.42
CA VAL A 15 3.19 15.88 8.40
C VAL A 15 1.85 16.20 9.06
N GLY A 16 1.50 15.50 10.14
CA GLY A 16 0.30 15.75 10.93
C GLY A 16 0.32 17.14 11.55
N VAL A 17 1.38 17.46 12.30
CA VAL A 17 1.57 18.78 12.92
C VAL A 17 1.58 19.88 11.87
N CYS A 18 2.34 19.71 10.78
CA CYS A 18 2.42 20.67 9.68
C CYS A 18 1.03 20.92 9.05
N SER A 19 0.25 19.85 8.83
CA SER A 19 -1.10 19.96 8.29
C SER A 19 -2.06 20.70 9.24
N MET A 20 -1.97 20.47 10.55
CA MET A 20 -2.80 21.15 11.55
C MET A 20 -2.48 22.64 11.64
N VAL A 21 -1.19 23.00 11.64
CA VAL A 21 -0.76 24.41 11.66
C VAL A 21 -1.23 25.13 10.39
N ILE A 22 -1.06 24.52 9.22
CA ILE A 22 -1.53 25.08 7.95
C ILE A 22 -3.06 25.23 7.97
N ALA A 23 -3.79 24.22 8.45
CA ALA A 23 -5.24 24.28 8.57
C ALA A 23 -5.69 25.42 9.51
N ALA A 24 -5.03 25.61 10.65
CA ALA A 24 -5.31 26.70 11.58
C ALA A 24 -5.07 28.08 10.95
N ILE A 25 -3.94 28.26 10.25
CA ILE A 25 -3.64 29.52 9.52
C ILE A 25 -4.68 29.79 8.44
N LEU A 26 -5.05 28.77 7.65
CA LEU A 26 -6.07 28.90 6.60
C LEU A 26 -7.45 29.20 7.17
N LEU A 27 -7.78 28.68 8.36
CA LEU A 27 -9.04 28.96 9.03
C LEU A 27 -9.13 30.42 9.47
N VAL A 28 -8.03 31.02 9.92
CA VAL A 28 -7.95 32.45 10.27
C VAL A 28 -8.03 33.34 9.02
N LEU A 29 -7.31 32.99 7.95
CA LEU A 29 -7.25 33.80 6.73
C LEU A 29 -8.50 33.68 5.84
N ALA A 30 -9.17 32.53 5.86
CA ALA A 30 -10.33 32.25 5.00
C ALA A 30 -11.40 31.40 5.72
N PRO A 31 -12.01 31.91 6.81
CA PRO A 31 -12.95 31.15 7.65
C PRO A 31 -14.16 30.62 6.87
N HIS A 32 -14.62 31.36 5.86
CA HIS A 32 -15.75 30.96 5.00
C HIS A 32 -15.49 29.73 4.13
N LYS A 33 -14.21 29.33 3.94
CA LYS A 33 -13.82 28.17 3.13
C LYS A 33 -13.75 26.85 3.93
N HIS A 34 -14.00 26.87 5.23
CA HIS A 34 -13.92 25.68 6.09
C HIS A 34 -14.90 24.56 5.70
N LYS A 35 -16.20 24.87 5.57
CA LYS A 35 -17.23 23.89 5.17
C LYS A 35 -16.90 23.14 3.88
N PRO A 36 -16.60 23.82 2.76
CA PRO A 36 -16.23 23.11 1.54
C PRO A 36 -14.90 22.36 1.69
N ALA A 37 -13.93 22.85 2.47
CA ALA A 37 -12.69 22.13 2.71
C ALA A 37 -12.92 20.79 3.43
N VAL A 38 -13.77 20.76 4.47
CA VAL A 38 -14.11 19.53 5.20
C VAL A 38 -14.86 18.53 4.32
N ASN A 39 -15.73 19.01 3.43
CA ASN A 39 -16.46 18.15 2.50
C ASN A 39 -15.56 17.50 1.45
N ASN A 40 -14.37 18.04 1.21
CA ASN A 40 -13.37 17.46 0.31
C ASN A 40 -12.44 16.45 1.02
N VAL A 41 -12.60 16.23 2.32
CA VAL A 41 -11.84 15.20 3.04
C VAL A 41 -12.38 13.82 2.69
N THR A 42 -11.48 12.92 2.29
CA THR A 42 -11.81 11.52 1.98
C THR A 42 -12.04 10.72 3.27
N TRP A 43 -13.17 10.92 3.95
CA TRP A 43 -13.49 10.29 5.24
C TRP A 43 -13.39 8.76 5.22
N SER A 44 -13.73 8.11 4.09
CA SER A 44 -13.56 6.67 3.91
C SER A 44 -12.10 6.22 4.07
N ALA A 45 -11.13 7.01 3.59
CA ALA A 45 -9.71 6.70 3.74
C ALA A 45 -9.27 6.82 5.20
N VAL A 46 -9.75 7.85 5.91
CA VAL A 46 -9.47 8.03 7.36
C VAL A 46 -10.02 6.85 8.16
N LEU A 47 -11.29 6.50 7.95
CA LEU A 47 -11.93 5.36 8.62
C LEU A 47 -11.24 4.04 8.32
N LEU A 48 -10.78 3.83 7.08
CA LEU A 48 -10.02 2.65 6.68
C LEU A 48 -8.71 2.53 7.48
N VAL A 49 -7.90 3.59 7.52
CA VAL A 49 -6.64 3.60 8.25
C VAL A 49 -6.87 3.38 9.75
N CYS A 50 -7.86 4.06 10.34
CA CYS A 50 -8.22 3.86 11.74
C CYS A 50 -8.65 2.41 12.01
N GLY A 51 -9.58 1.86 11.22
CA GLY A 51 -10.07 0.49 11.38
C GLY A 51 -8.97 -0.55 11.23
N MET A 52 -8.04 -0.33 10.29
CA MET A 52 -6.86 -1.17 10.10
C MET A 52 -5.92 -1.13 11.29
N LEU A 53 -5.61 0.05 11.84
CA LEU A 53 -4.77 0.18 13.04
C LEU A 53 -5.41 -0.50 14.25
N THR A 54 -6.74 -0.37 14.41
CA THR A 54 -7.49 -1.09 15.44
C THR A 54 -7.42 -2.60 15.22
N TYR A 55 -7.65 -3.08 14.00
CA TYR A 55 -7.57 -4.50 13.66
C TYR A 55 -6.17 -5.06 13.93
N MET A 56 -5.10 -4.35 13.53
CA MET A 56 -3.72 -4.72 13.83
C MET A 56 -3.45 -4.77 15.35
N SER A 57 -4.03 -3.84 16.11
CA SER A 57 -3.91 -3.84 17.57
C SER A 57 -4.57 -5.08 18.19
N VAL A 58 -5.73 -5.51 17.66
CA VAL A 58 -6.42 -6.73 18.09
C VAL A 58 -5.62 -7.98 17.71
N LEU A 59 -5.09 -8.05 16.48
CA LEU A 59 -4.26 -9.17 16.05
C LEU A 59 -2.99 -9.32 16.90
N LYS A 60 -2.38 -8.19 17.26
CA LYS A 60 -1.25 -8.16 18.20
C LYS A 60 -1.65 -8.67 19.57
N ALA A 61 -2.76 -8.16 20.12
CA ALA A 61 -3.21 -8.53 21.46
C ALA A 61 -3.57 -10.03 21.57
N ASN A 62 -4.03 -10.65 20.48
CA ASN A 62 -4.42 -12.06 20.44
C ASN A 62 -3.30 -13.00 19.94
N GLY A 63 -2.05 -12.54 19.86
CA GLY A 63 -0.91 -13.40 19.49
C GLY A 63 -0.85 -13.78 18.01
N THR A 64 -1.69 -13.20 17.14
CA THR A 64 -1.76 -13.59 15.72
C THR A 64 -0.53 -13.11 14.94
N LEU A 65 0.02 -11.95 15.29
CA LEU A 65 1.25 -11.44 14.68
C LEU A 65 2.44 -12.32 15.05
N GLU A 66 2.50 -12.81 16.29
CA GLU A 66 3.50 -13.73 16.80
C GLU A 66 3.40 -15.08 16.07
N PHE A 67 2.19 -15.64 15.94
CA PHE A 67 1.96 -16.85 15.16
C PHE A 67 2.42 -16.72 13.70
N LEU A 68 2.10 -15.61 13.04
CA LEU A 68 2.55 -15.35 11.67
C LEU A 68 4.08 -15.18 11.58
N GLY A 69 4.69 -14.56 12.60
CA GLY A 69 6.15 -14.45 12.73
C GLY A 69 6.82 -15.82 12.89
N ASP A 70 6.27 -16.69 13.73
CA ASP A 70 6.77 -18.05 13.94
C ASP A 70 6.58 -18.92 12.69
N ALA A 71 5.44 -18.81 12.02
CA ALA A 71 5.19 -19.48 10.74
C ALA A 71 6.17 -19.00 9.66
N ALA A 72 6.44 -17.70 9.60
CA ALA A 72 7.44 -17.11 8.73
C ALA A 72 8.87 -17.59 9.05
N ALA A 73 9.23 -17.71 10.33
CA ALA A 73 10.51 -18.24 10.77
C ALA A 73 10.65 -19.73 10.42
N SER A 74 9.56 -20.49 10.51
CA SER A 74 9.54 -21.93 10.18
C SER A 74 9.79 -22.25 8.70
N LEU A 75 9.59 -21.27 7.80
CA LEU A 75 9.92 -21.41 6.38
C LEU A 75 11.43 -21.49 6.13
N GLY A 76 12.26 -21.18 7.14
CA GLY A 76 13.72 -21.36 7.09
C GLY A 76 14.48 -20.36 6.22
N SER A 77 13.77 -19.41 5.57
CA SER A 77 14.39 -18.34 4.77
C SER A 77 13.57 -17.05 4.82
N PRO A 78 14.08 -15.97 5.45
CA PRO A 78 13.45 -14.66 5.45
C PRO A 78 13.23 -14.07 4.05
N LEU A 79 14.13 -14.39 3.11
CA LEU A 79 13.99 -14.04 1.70
C LEU A 79 12.75 -14.70 1.06
N LEU A 80 12.48 -15.97 1.38
CA LEU A 80 11.29 -16.67 0.88
C LEU A 80 10.02 -16.07 1.49
N THR A 81 10.03 -15.76 2.79
CA THR A 81 8.91 -15.08 3.46
C THR A 81 8.64 -13.72 2.81
N ALA A 82 9.68 -12.93 2.51
CA ALA A 82 9.53 -11.66 1.81
C ALA A 82 8.87 -11.81 0.43
N LEU A 83 9.24 -12.86 -0.32
CA LEU A 83 8.61 -13.18 -1.61
C LEU A 83 7.13 -13.53 -1.45
N ILE A 84 6.79 -14.38 -0.48
CA ILE A 84 5.40 -14.77 -0.18
C ILE A 84 4.56 -13.53 0.17
N LEU A 85 5.11 -12.62 0.97
CA LEU A 85 4.43 -11.36 1.30
C LEU A 85 4.21 -10.50 0.06
N CYS A 86 5.18 -10.38 -0.85
CA CYS A 86 5.00 -9.65 -2.11
C CYS A 86 3.86 -10.25 -2.95
N TYR A 87 3.75 -11.58 -3.00
CA TYR A 87 2.67 -12.27 -3.69
C TYR A 87 1.31 -12.06 -3.04
N ALA A 88 1.23 -12.21 -1.71
CA ALA A 88 0.00 -11.97 -0.97
C ALA A 88 -0.51 -10.53 -1.20
N VAL A 89 0.41 -9.56 -1.16
CA VAL A 89 0.11 -8.16 -1.45
C VAL A 89 -0.40 -7.96 -2.87
N ALA A 90 0.29 -8.51 -3.87
CA ALA A 90 -0.14 -8.40 -5.27
C ALA A 90 -1.53 -9.01 -5.50
N ALA A 91 -1.81 -10.18 -4.93
CA ALA A 91 -3.10 -10.85 -5.09
C ALA A 91 -4.24 -10.07 -4.41
N VAL A 92 -4.05 -9.62 -3.18
CA VAL A 92 -5.06 -8.87 -2.42
C VAL A 92 -5.27 -7.47 -3.02
N SER A 93 -4.19 -6.82 -3.45
CA SER A 93 -4.26 -5.48 -4.02
C SER A 93 -4.96 -5.46 -5.39
N ALA A 94 -4.80 -6.51 -6.20
CA ALA A 94 -5.46 -6.63 -7.49
C ALA A 94 -7.00 -6.55 -7.42
N VAL A 95 -7.60 -6.83 -6.26
CA VAL A 95 -9.05 -6.79 -6.04
C VAL A 95 -9.48 -5.72 -5.04
N GLY A 96 -8.51 -5.03 -4.43
CA GLY A 96 -8.71 -4.24 -3.23
C GLY A 96 -8.14 -2.83 -3.37
N SER A 97 -7.55 -2.36 -2.27
CA SER A 97 -6.91 -1.04 -2.21
C SER A 97 -5.42 -1.21 -1.95
N SER A 98 -4.59 -0.70 -2.86
CA SER A 98 -3.13 -0.70 -2.73
C SER A 98 -2.66 -0.05 -1.43
N ILE A 99 -3.28 1.08 -1.06
CA ILE A 99 -2.97 1.80 0.19
C ILE A 99 -3.39 0.98 1.42
N GLY A 100 -4.60 0.40 1.40
CA GLY A 100 -5.09 -0.44 2.50
C GLY A 100 -4.22 -1.69 2.71
N THR A 101 -3.86 -2.37 1.63
CA THR A 101 -3.01 -3.57 1.67
C THR A 101 -1.61 -3.24 2.20
N LEU A 102 -1.01 -2.11 1.80
CA LEU A 102 0.29 -1.69 2.34
C LEU A 102 0.23 -1.37 3.83
N GLY A 103 -0.83 -0.71 4.28
CA GLY A 103 -1.01 -0.41 5.70
C GLY A 103 -1.16 -1.66 6.58
N ILE A 104 -1.62 -2.79 6.03
CA ILE A 104 -1.70 -4.09 6.73
C ILE A 104 -0.36 -4.80 6.69
N VAL A 105 0.30 -4.85 5.53
CA VAL A 105 1.50 -5.67 5.37
C VAL A 105 2.74 -5.07 6.02
N LEU A 106 2.89 -3.75 6.05
CA LEU A 106 4.07 -3.14 6.66
C LEU A 106 4.21 -3.46 8.17
N PRO A 107 3.16 -3.34 9.01
CA PRO A 107 3.21 -3.81 10.39
C PRO A 107 3.41 -5.32 10.51
N LEU A 108 2.78 -6.11 9.64
CA LEU A 108 2.85 -7.57 9.64
C LEU A 108 4.24 -8.08 9.26
N ALA A 109 4.98 -7.33 8.44
CA ALA A 109 6.35 -7.61 8.08
C ALA A 109 7.38 -7.11 9.10
N ALA A 110 6.97 -6.35 10.13
CA ALA A 110 7.90 -5.83 11.13
C ALA A 110 8.73 -6.94 11.82
N PRO A 111 8.16 -8.09 12.25
CA PRO A 111 8.94 -9.18 12.82
C PRO A 111 9.99 -9.74 11.85
N LEU A 112 9.64 -9.87 10.57
CA LEU A 112 10.54 -10.32 9.51
C LEU A 112 11.73 -9.36 9.33
N LEU A 113 11.44 -8.06 9.30
CA LEU A 113 12.45 -7.01 9.13
C LEU A 113 13.38 -6.89 10.34
N MET A 114 12.89 -7.19 11.54
CA MET A 114 13.69 -7.19 12.77
C MET A 114 14.72 -8.32 12.82
N MET A 115 14.58 -9.38 12.02
CA MET A 115 15.60 -10.43 11.89
C MET A 115 16.88 -9.93 11.21
N GLY A 116 16.82 -8.81 10.47
CA GLY A 116 17.98 -8.16 9.85
C GLY A 116 18.48 -8.81 8.55
N GLU A 117 17.92 -9.96 8.16
CA GLU A 117 18.30 -10.70 6.94
C GLU A 117 17.69 -10.14 5.65
N VAL A 118 16.75 -9.20 5.76
CA VAL A 118 16.08 -8.56 4.61
C VAL A 118 16.27 -7.05 4.67
N GLY A 119 16.79 -6.46 3.60
CA GLY A 119 16.99 -5.01 3.51
C GLY A 119 15.66 -4.24 3.63
N LEU A 120 15.52 -3.41 4.67
CA LEU A 120 14.29 -2.64 4.96
C LEU A 120 13.79 -1.84 3.75
N ILE A 121 14.67 -1.04 3.15
CA ILE A 121 14.32 -0.18 2.01
C ILE A 121 13.93 -1.03 0.80
N GLY A 122 14.68 -2.10 0.53
CA GLY A 122 14.41 -2.97 -0.61
C GLY A 122 13.10 -3.73 -0.48
N PHE A 123 12.81 -4.25 0.71
CA PHE A 123 11.53 -4.90 1.01
C PHE A 123 10.35 -3.94 0.87
N VAL A 124 10.44 -2.75 1.50
CA VAL A 124 9.36 -1.75 1.42
C VAL A 124 9.13 -1.33 -0.03
N ALA A 125 10.19 -1.13 -0.82
CA ALA A 125 10.09 -0.81 -2.24
C ALA A 125 9.44 -1.95 -3.04
N ALA A 126 9.87 -3.20 -2.83
CA ALA A 126 9.35 -4.36 -3.55
C ALA A 126 7.88 -4.64 -3.24
N VAL A 127 7.49 -4.53 -1.97
CA VAL A 127 6.10 -4.69 -1.54
C VAL A 127 5.23 -3.54 -2.05
N SER A 128 5.72 -2.30 -1.99
CA SER A 128 5.02 -1.12 -2.54
C SER A 128 4.78 -1.26 -4.04
N PHE A 129 5.81 -1.71 -4.77
CA PHE A 129 5.68 -1.99 -6.20
C PHE A 129 4.65 -3.09 -6.46
N SER A 130 4.74 -4.21 -5.72
CA SER A 130 3.81 -5.34 -5.85
C SER A 130 2.36 -4.96 -5.56
N ALA A 131 2.13 -4.03 -4.62
CA ALA A 131 0.81 -3.52 -4.31
C ALA A 131 0.22 -2.66 -5.44
N VAL A 132 1.03 -1.84 -6.10
CA VAL A 132 0.54 -0.82 -7.05
C VAL A 132 0.51 -1.33 -8.49
N ILE A 133 1.47 -2.15 -8.91
CA ILE A 133 1.58 -2.60 -10.30
C ILE A 133 0.34 -3.40 -10.77
N VAL A 134 -0.37 -4.02 -9.84
CA VAL A 134 -1.60 -4.80 -10.09
C VAL A 134 -2.86 -3.94 -10.25
N ASP A 135 -2.76 -2.61 -10.08
CA ASP A 135 -3.89 -1.68 -10.28
C ASP A 135 -4.42 -1.64 -11.72
N VAL A 136 -3.72 -2.26 -12.67
CA VAL A 136 -4.24 -2.55 -14.01
C VAL A 136 -5.41 -3.55 -14.01
N SER A 137 -5.69 -4.17 -12.86
CA SER A 137 -6.79 -5.11 -12.67
C SER A 137 -8.15 -4.52 -13.01
N PRO A 138 -9.00 -5.20 -13.81
CA PRO A 138 -10.36 -4.76 -14.07
C PRO A 138 -11.27 -4.79 -12.82
N LEU A 139 -10.74 -5.23 -11.67
CA LEU A 139 -11.41 -5.23 -10.36
C LEU A 139 -10.97 -4.04 -9.48
N SER A 140 -9.91 -3.33 -9.85
CA SER A 140 -9.46 -2.13 -9.14
C SER A 140 -10.25 -0.90 -9.59
N SER A 141 -10.28 0.15 -8.76
CA SER A 141 -10.89 1.43 -9.12
C SER A 141 -10.33 2.00 -10.44
N ASN A 142 -9.01 1.90 -10.63
CA ASN A 142 -8.33 2.41 -11.82
C ASN A 142 -8.65 1.56 -13.06
N GLY A 143 -8.66 0.24 -12.94
CA GLY A 143 -8.93 -0.65 -14.08
C GLY A 143 -10.39 -0.67 -14.49
N VAL A 144 -11.33 -0.51 -13.56
CA VAL A 144 -12.76 -0.31 -13.90
C VAL A 144 -12.94 0.96 -14.73
N MET A 145 -12.25 2.06 -14.38
CA MET A 145 -12.30 3.29 -15.17
C MET A 145 -11.73 3.10 -16.58
N VAL A 146 -10.62 2.36 -16.72
CA VAL A 146 -10.04 2.04 -18.03
C VAL A 146 -11.03 1.22 -18.87
N LEU A 147 -11.65 0.21 -18.29
CA LEU A 147 -12.64 -0.62 -18.96
C LEU A 147 -13.89 0.18 -19.39
N ALA A 148 -14.37 1.08 -18.52
CA ALA A 148 -15.53 1.92 -18.80
C ALA A 148 -15.28 2.90 -19.96
N ASN A 149 -14.08 3.47 -20.03
CA ASN A 149 -13.68 4.46 -21.05
C ASN A 149 -13.04 3.83 -22.30
N ALA A 150 -12.87 2.51 -22.35
CA ALA A 150 -12.26 1.85 -23.50
C ALA A 150 -13.10 2.04 -24.78
N GLN A 151 -12.47 2.63 -25.79
CA GLN A 151 -13.00 2.76 -27.15
C GLN A 151 -12.51 1.59 -28.01
N VAL A 152 -12.99 0.39 -27.69
CA VAL A 152 -12.63 -0.85 -28.38
C VAL A 152 -13.86 -1.48 -29.04
N PRO A 153 -13.71 -2.15 -30.21
CA PRO A 153 -14.82 -2.77 -30.92
C PRO A 153 -15.53 -3.86 -30.10
N ASP A 154 -14.80 -4.55 -29.22
CA ASP A 154 -15.29 -5.68 -28.41
C ASP A 154 -14.81 -5.52 -26.96
N ARG A 155 -15.71 -5.04 -26.09
CA ARG A 155 -15.43 -4.78 -24.68
C ARG A 155 -15.23 -6.07 -23.88
N ASP A 156 -15.93 -7.15 -24.22
CA ASP A 156 -15.82 -8.42 -23.52
C ASP A 156 -14.46 -9.09 -23.77
N LYS A 157 -13.98 -9.05 -25.02
CA LYS A 157 -12.62 -9.51 -25.34
C LYS A 157 -11.56 -8.66 -24.63
N PHE A 158 -11.73 -7.35 -24.59
CA PHE A 158 -10.81 -6.46 -23.89
C PHE A 158 -10.78 -6.71 -22.38
N GLN A 159 -11.94 -6.89 -21.74
CA GLN A 159 -12.04 -7.27 -20.33
C GLN A 159 -11.33 -8.61 -20.05
N ARG A 160 -11.55 -9.63 -20.89
CA ARG A 160 -10.87 -10.93 -20.75
C ARG A 160 -9.35 -10.80 -20.94
N ALA A 161 -8.89 -9.95 -21.84
CA ALA A 161 -7.46 -9.66 -22.02
C ALA A 161 -6.86 -8.98 -20.79
N LEU A 162 -7.57 -7.99 -20.21
CA LEU A 162 -7.19 -7.36 -18.96
C LEU A 162 -7.07 -8.37 -17.82
N PHE A 163 -8.06 -9.26 -17.62
CA PHE A 163 -7.96 -10.31 -16.61
C PHE A 163 -6.75 -11.22 -16.78
N LYS A 164 -6.43 -11.61 -18.02
CA LYS A 164 -5.22 -12.41 -18.31
C LYS A 164 -3.94 -11.62 -17.99
N TYR A 165 -3.90 -10.35 -18.36
CA TYR A 165 -2.77 -9.47 -18.10
C TYR A 165 -2.55 -9.24 -16.60
N THR A 166 -3.64 -9.05 -15.83
CA THR A 166 -3.60 -8.95 -14.38
C THR A 166 -3.06 -10.24 -13.76
N GLY A 167 -3.57 -11.40 -14.17
CA GLY A 167 -3.05 -12.68 -13.70
C GLY A 167 -1.55 -12.85 -13.99
N TYR A 168 -1.11 -12.44 -15.18
CA TYR A 168 0.31 -12.43 -15.54
C TYR A 168 1.14 -11.51 -14.64
N ILE A 169 0.68 -10.28 -14.39
CA ILE A 169 1.40 -9.33 -13.53
C ILE A 169 1.45 -9.81 -12.08
N VAL A 170 0.34 -10.32 -11.54
CA VAL A 170 0.30 -10.88 -10.19
C VAL A 170 1.31 -12.02 -10.03
N LEU A 171 1.54 -12.80 -11.09
CA LEU A 171 2.53 -13.88 -11.08
C LEU A 171 3.96 -13.38 -11.25
N VAL A 172 4.21 -12.44 -12.16
CA VAL A 172 5.57 -12.07 -12.59
C VAL A 172 6.16 -10.91 -11.79
N ALA A 173 5.37 -9.89 -11.49
CA ALA A 173 5.86 -8.66 -10.88
C ALA A 173 6.46 -8.87 -9.47
N PRO A 174 5.87 -9.69 -8.57
CA PRO A 174 6.46 -9.97 -7.26
C PRO A 174 7.83 -10.65 -7.35
N ILE A 175 7.99 -11.62 -8.26
CA ILE A 175 9.30 -12.28 -8.50
C ILE A 175 10.32 -11.26 -9.01
N LEU A 176 9.95 -10.41 -9.95
CA LEU A 176 10.87 -9.40 -10.48
C LEU A 176 11.28 -8.41 -9.39
N ALA A 177 10.32 -7.91 -8.61
CA ALA A 177 10.60 -7.00 -7.50
C ALA A 177 11.51 -7.65 -6.46
N TRP A 178 11.25 -8.90 -6.11
CA TRP A 178 12.09 -9.65 -5.20
C TRP A 178 13.50 -9.87 -5.76
N LEU A 179 13.63 -10.26 -7.03
CA LEU A 179 14.90 -10.61 -7.64
C LEU A 179 15.81 -9.40 -7.89
N PHE A 180 15.23 -8.27 -8.28
CA PHE A 180 15.99 -7.07 -8.61
C PHE A 180 16.13 -6.07 -7.47
N VAL A 181 15.31 -6.18 -6.42
CA VAL A 181 15.32 -5.22 -5.30
C VAL A 181 15.61 -5.90 -3.97
N VAL A 182 14.89 -6.97 -3.62
CA VAL A 182 15.06 -7.61 -2.30
C VAL A 182 16.36 -8.39 -2.22
N LEU A 183 16.66 -9.24 -3.21
CA LEU A 183 17.89 -10.03 -3.24
C LEU A 183 19.16 -9.17 -3.17
N PRO A 184 19.33 -8.12 -4.00
CA PRO A 184 20.56 -7.31 -3.99
C PRO A 184 20.72 -6.46 -2.74
N THR A 185 19.63 -6.06 -2.09
CA THR A 185 19.68 -5.22 -0.88
C THR A 185 19.82 -6.01 0.41
N SER A 186 19.79 -7.34 0.33
CA SER A 186 19.87 -8.27 1.45
C SER A 186 21.16 -9.11 1.43
N MET A 187 22.10 -8.80 0.53
CA MET A 187 23.44 -9.39 0.44
C MET A 187 24.51 -8.48 1.03
#